data_AF-A0A520XBB7-F1
#
_entry.id   AF-A0A520XBB7-F1
#
_cell.length_a   1.000
_cell.length_b   1.000
_cell.length_c   1.000
_cell.angle_alpha   90.00
_cell.angle_beta   90.00
_cell.angle_gamma   90.00
#
_symmetry.space_group_name_H-M   'P 1'
#
loop_
_entity.id
_entity.type
_entity.pdbx_description
1 polymer ?
#
loop_
_entity_poly.entity_id
_entity_poly.type
_entity_poly.pdbx_seq_one_letter_code
_entity_poly.pdbx_strand_id
1 'polypeptide(L)'
;MEFCHQHNLVDPSQAGKERNFGIRVTLPARDTLRKVLGDDWERQHWYASEAERDAAFDDMAERHGYYRKTDNPTQILEKITR
;
A
#
# COMPACT_ATOMS: atom_id res chain seq x y z
N MET A 1 -8.61 24.32 -1.08
CA MET A 1 -9.41 23.10 -0.89
C MET A 1 -9.38 22.81 0.60
N GLU A 2 -10.52 22.98 1.27
CA GLU A 2 -10.61 22.74 2.72
C GLU A 2 -10.74 21.23 2.98
N PHE A 3 -9.77 20.67 3.70
CA PHE A 3 -9.75 19.26 4.09
C PHE A 3 -10.81 19.04 5.19
N CYS A 4 -11.97 18.48 4.82
CA CYS A 4 -13.20 18.60 5.63
C CYS A 4 -13.42 17.51 6.71
N HIS A 5 -12.49 16.60 7.00
CA HIS A 5 -12.68 15.66 8.12
C HIS A 5 -11.37 15.24 8.81
N GLN A 6 -11.39 15.15 10.15
CA GLN A 6 -10.27 14.76 11.00
C GLN A 6 -9.68 13.38 10.69
N HIS A 7 -10.43 12.48 10.05
CA HIS A 7 -9.92 11.16 9.62
C HIS A 7 -9.23 11.17 8.24
N ASN A 8 -9.35 12.26 7.48
CA ASN A 8 -8.56 12.53 6.28
C ASN A 8 -7.32 13.28 6.73
N LEU A 9 -6.50 12.65 7.58
CA LEU A 9 -5.21 13.14 8.03
C LEU A 9 -4.22 13.13 6.86
N VAL A 10 -4.47 13.95 5.85
CA VAL A 10 -3.38 14.45 5.02
C VAL A 10 -2.68 15.46 5.90
N ASP A 11 -1.53 15.07 6.46
CA ASP A 11 -0.67 16.03 7.14
C ASP A 11 -0.44 17.22 6.17
N PRO A 12 -0.81 18.46 6.54
CA PRO A 12 -0.74 19.60 5.63
C PRO A 12 0.68 19.87 5.10
N SER A 13 1.73 19.49 5.85
CA SER A 13 3.12 19.62 5.42
C SER A 13 3.52 18.58 4.35
N GLN A 14 2.74 17.50 4.21
CA GLN A 14 2.95 16.41 3.26
C GLN A 14 2.01 16.49 2.04
N ALA A 15 1.02 17.39 2.06
CA ALA A 15 -0.03 17.50 1.05
C ALA A 15 0.50 17.92 -0.34
N GLY A 16 1.68 18.56 -0.42
CA GLY A 16 2.28 19.05 -1.66
C GLY A 16 3.68 18.50 -1.96
N LYS A 17 4.20 17.55 -1.17
CA LYS A 17 5.52 16.98 -1.43
C LYS A 17 5.49 16.08 -2.66
N GLU A 18 6.57 16.12 -3.43
CA GLU A 18 6.78 15.16 -4.51
C GLU A 18 6.91 13.75 -3.91
N ARG A 19 6.03 12.86 -4.33
CA ARG A 19 6.02 11.48 -3.86
C ARG A 19 6.61 10.60 -4.95
N ASN A 20 7.93 10.45 -4.91
CA ASN A 20 8.68 9.72 -5.93
C ASN A 20 8.93 8.26 -5.54
N PHE A 21 8.65 7.88 -4.29
CA PHE A 21 8.84 6.52 -3.79
C PHE A 21 7.49 5.85 -3.65
N GLY A 22 7.31 4.68 -4.25
CA GLY A 22 6.03 3.99 -4.25
C GLY A 22 6.11 2.50 -3.95
N ILE A 23 4.95 1.93 -3.66
CA ILE A 23 4.72 0.50 -3.54
C ILE A 23 3.58 0.15 -4.50
N ARG A 24 3.84 -0.77 -5.41
CA ARG A 24 2.84 -1.39 -6.26
C ARG A 24 2.38 -2.69 -5.60
N VAL A 25 1.07 -2.80 -5.44
CA VAL A 25 0.39 -3.96 -4.86
C VAL A 25 -0.38 -4.65 -5.96
N THR A 26 -0.10 -5.94 -6.15
CA THR A 26 -0.81 -6.79 -7.09
C THR A 26 -1.19 -8.12 -6.43
N LEU A 27 -2.02 -8.90 -7.09
CA LEU A 27 -2.42 -10.22 -6.62
C LEU A 27 -1.64 -11.32 -7.34
N PRO A 28 -1.33 -12.46 -6.72
CA PRO A 28 -0.83 -13.64 -7.42
C PRO A 28 -1.82 -14.13 -8.47
N ALA A 29 -1.34 -14.67 -9.60
CA ALA A 29 -2.18 -15.14 -10.70
C ALA A 29 -3.27 -16.16 -10.29
N ARG A 30 -3.05 -16.91 -9.21
CA ARG A 30 -3.97 -17.94 -8.70
C ARG A 30 -4.82 -17.46 -7.53
N ASP A 31 -4.74 -16.18 -7.16
CA ASP A 31 -5.48 -15.61 -6.04
C ASP A 31 -6.96 -15.52 -6.36
N THR A 32 -7.81 -16.01 -5.46
CA THR A 32 -9.26 -16.02 -5.64
C THR A 32 -9.86 -14.62 -5.67
N LEU A 33 -9.20 -13.63 -5.05
CA LEU A 33 -9.66 -12.23 -5.02
C LEU A 33 -9.64 -11.58 -6.41
N ARG A 34 -8.85 -12.10 -7.36
CA ARG A 34 -8.86 -11.68 -8.77
C ARG A 34 -10.23 -11.84 -9.42
N LYS A 35 -11.03 -12.84 -8.99
CA LYS A 35 -12.40 -13.04 -9.51
C LYS A 35 -13.35 -11.90 -9.16
N VAL A 36 -13.00 -11.10 -8.16
CA VAL A 36 -13.80 -9.97 -7.68
C VAL A 36 -13.22 -8.65 -8.18
N LEU A 37 -11.91 -8.48 -8.09
CA LEU A 37 -11.23 -7.22 -8.41
C LEU A 37 -10.82 -7.09 -9.90
N GLY A 38 -10.77 -8.21 -10.63
CA GLY A 38 -10.25 -8.28 -11.99
C GLY A 38 -8.79 -8.74 -12.04
N ASP A 39 -8.39 -9.31 -13.19
CA ASP A 39 -7.04 -9.83 -13.40
C ASP A 39 -5.97 -8.75 -13.51
N ASP A 40 -6.34 -7.56 -13.97
CA ASP A 40 -5.44 -6.43 -14.11
C ASP A 40 -5.48 -5.49 -12.89
N TRP A 41 -6.04 -5.96 -11.77
CA TRP A 41 -6.09 -5.15 -10.57
C TRP A 41 -4.69 -4.87 -10.02
N GLU A 42 -4.43 -3.59 -9.79
CA GLU A 42 -3.27 -3.09 -9.08
C GLU A 42 -3.62 -1.88 -8.24
N ARG A 43 -2.84 -1.66 -7.18
CA ARG A 43 -2.93 -0.46 -6.34
C ARG A 43 -1.54 0.11 -6.13
N GLN A 44 -1.44 1.43 -6.17
CA GLN A 44 -0.19 2.14 -5.95
C GLN A 44 -0.30 3.02 -4.71
N HIS A 45 0.70 2.93 -3.83
CA HIS A 45 0.89 3.81 -2.69
C HIS A 45 2.13 4.64 -2.93
N TRP A 46 2.03 5.96 -2.76
CA TRP A 46 3.12 6.90 -2.99
C TRP A 46 3.48 7.63 -1.70
N TYR A 47 4.77 7.77 -1.44
CA TYR A 47 5.38 8.31 -0.22
C TYR A 47 6.38 9.40 -0.57
N ALA A 48 6.55 10.35 0.36
CA ALA A 48 7.47 11.48 0.19
C ALA A 48 8.95 11.07 0.36
N SER A 49 9.23 10.04 1.16
CA SER A 49 10.57 9.53 1.38
C SER A 49 10.70 8.01 1.19
N GLU A 50 11.92 7.55 0.92
CA GLU A 50 12.25 6.13 0.86
C GLU A 50 12.03 5.44 2.21
N ALA A 51 12.37 6.10 3.31
CA ALA A 51 12.21 5.54 4.66
C ALA A 51 10.73 5.28 5.01
N GLU A 52 9.83 6.22 4.65
CA GLU A 52 8.39 6.03 4.81
C GLU A 52 7.87 4.88 3.94
N ARG A 53 8.35 4.79 2.70
CA ARG A 53 8.00 3.69 1.78
C ARG A 53 8.45 2.34 2.32
N ASP A 54 9.65 2.26 2.88
CA ASP A 54 10.19 1.00 3.40
C ASP A 54 9.48 0.57 4.68
N ALA A 55 9.23 1.50 5.62
CA ALA A 55 8.43 1.20 6.80
C ALA A 55 7.02 0.70 6.43
N ALA A 56 6.38 1.34 5.44
CA ALA A 56 5.07 0.89 4.97
C ALA A 56 5.13 -0.44 4.22
N PHE A 57 6.21 -0.72 3.49
CA PHE A 57 6.41 -2.01 2.82
C PHE A 57 6.52 -3.14 3.84
N ASP A 58 7.31 -2.95 4.89
CA ASP A 58 7.48 -3.94 5.95
C ASP A 58 6.17 -4.17 6.73
N ASP A 59 5.44 -3.09 7.07
CA ASP A 59 4.12 -3.17 7.70
C ASP A 59 3.09 -3.92 6.82
N MET A 60 3.07 -3.64 5.51
CA MET A 60 2.21 -4.35 4.56
C MET A 60 2.59 -5.82 4.35
N ALA A 61 3.88 -6.15 4.49
CA ALA A 61 4.38 -7.52 4.39
C ALA A 61 4.17 -8.30 5.70
N GLU A 62 4.00 -7.61 6.83
CA GLU A 62 3.85 -8.21 8.13
C GLU A 62 2.49 -8.92 8.25
N ARG A 63 2.53 -10.16 8.76
CA ARG A 63 1.33 -10.87 9.15
C ARG A 63 0.83 -10.29 10.48
N HIS A 64 -0.32 -9.64 10.49
CA HIS A 64 -0.91 -9.14 11.74
C HIS A 64 -1.06 -10.26 12.79
N GLY A 65 -0.72 -9.95 14.04
CA GLY A 65 -0.66 -10.92 15.14
C GLY A 65 -1.98 -11.64 15.48
N TYR A 66 -3.11 -11.12 14.99
CA TYR A 66 -4.43 -11.75 15.14
C TYR A 66 -4.74 -12.82 14.08
N TYR A 67 -3.95 -12.93 13.01
CA TYR A 67 -4.12 -13.97 11.99
C TYR A 67 -3.65 -15.33 12.49
N ARG A 68 -4.24 -16.39 11.92
CA ARG A 68 -3.73 -17.75 12.17
C ARG A 68 -2.34 -17.87 11.55
N LYS A 69 -1.56 -18.81 12.06
CA LYS A 69 -0.20 -19.06 11.55
C LYS A 69 -0.15 -19.36 10.05
N THR A 70 -1.24 -19.88 9.49
CA THR A 70 -1.38 -20.24 8.07
C THR A 70 -1.92 -19.11 7.19
N ASP A 71 -2.47 -18.05 7.78
CA ASP A 71 -3.00 -16.89 7.07
C ASP A 71 -1.87 -15.90 6.82
N ASN A 72 -1.11 -16.12 5.75
CA ASN A 72 -0.10 -15.17 5.29
C ASN A 72 -0.70 -14.25 4.23
N PRO A 73 -0.32 -12.96 4.21
CA PRO A 73 -0.72 -12.07 3.13
C PRO A 73 -0.26 -12.64 1.78
N THR A 74 -1.17 -12.73 0.82
CA THR A 74 -0.90 -13.28 -0.51
C THR A 74 -0.50 -12.22 -1.52
N GLN A 75 -0.70 -10.94 -1.20
CA GLN A 75 -0.37 -9.82 -2.08
C GLN A 75 1.10 -9.81 -2.49
N ILE A 76 1.36 -9.42 -3.74
CA ILE A 76 2.70 -9.20 -4.26
C ILE A 76 2.99 -7.71 -4.14
N LEU A 77 4.04 -7.38 -3.39
CA LEU A 77 4.49 -6.01 -3.14
C LEU A 77 5.76 -5.74 -3.94
N GLU A 78 5.77 -4.66 -4.71
CA GLU A 78 6.91 -4.22 -5.49
C GLU A 78 7.25 -2.76 -5.14
N LYS A 79 8.52 -2.50 -4.82
CA LYS A 79 9.04 -1.16 -4.56
C LYS A 79 9.29 -0.46 -5.90
N ILE A 80 8.65 0.68 -6.14
CA ILE A 80 8.75 1.44 -7.40
C ILE A 80 9.21 2.88 -7.15
N THR A 81 9.77 3.53 -8.17
CA THR A 81 10.19 4.93 -8.12
C THR A 81 9.75 5.67 -9.37
N ARG A 82 9.42 6.97 -9.25
CA ARG A 82 9.05 7.84 -10.38
C ARG A 82 10.13 8.89 -10.68
#